data_AF-A0AAY4AYR8-F1
#
_entry.id   AF-A0AAY4AYR8-F1
#
_cell.length_a   1.000
_cell.length_b   1.000
_cell.length_c   1.000
_cell.angle_alpha   90.00
_cell.angle_beta   90.00
_cell.angle_gamma   90.00
#
_symmetry.space_group_name_H-M   'P 1'
#
loop_
_entity.id
_entity.type
_entity.pdbx_description
1 polymer ?
#
loop_
_entity_poly.entity_id
_entity_poly.type
_entity_poly.pdbx_seq_one_letter_code
_entity_poly.pdbx_strand_id
1 'polypeptide(L)'
;HAPAGVTACGGAMTEGHGERGGNTTPVWKLRRYGRLVPRSQSWKVFESGESAGQVVLSVLDSGHFLLSQAQELLEGFSLINASNFIKAQRISDILLFRVTLKGESRLFRVQFDGSSRAEAVEQCSSAVLRLQEYLPVGSQPSSAAPIQLSTAPKQDAPLAASPPQHLLVPSFTPRTQTHFLGEGDLSLPMAYHHLALPHGDLEPFLRLCLFDPSFPAFVEEVEGELKKLANE
;
A
#
# COMPACT_ATOMS: atom_id res chain seq x y z
N HIS A 1 39.84 -67.26 -12.55
CA HIS A 1 38.86 -66.16 -12.46
C HIS A 1 39.11 -65.44 -11.14
N ALA A 2 39.63 -64.22 -11.18
CA ALA A 2 39.79 -63.34 -10.01
C ALA A 2 38.68 -62.24 -10.06
N PRO A 3 38.59 -61.28 -9.12
CA PRO A 3 37.79 -61.39 -7.90
C PRO A 3 36.88 -60.14 -7.67
N ALA A 4 36.05 -60.16 -6.62
CA ALA A 4 35.50 -58.97 -5.97
C ALA A 4 34.97 -59.40 -4.59
N GLY A 5 35.12 -58.68 -3.48
CA GLY A 5 35.66 -57.35 -3.23
C GLY A 5 35.35 -57.02 -1.77
N VAL A 6 36.42 -56.73 -1.03
CA VAL A 6 36.60 -56.02 0.25
C VAL A 6 35.39 -55.34 0.93
N THR A 7 35.25 -55.63 2.23
CA THR A 7 34.43 -54.98 3.27
C THR A 7 34.92 -53.56 3.63
N ALA A 8 33.99 -52.62 3.89
CA ALA A 8 34.21 -51.54 4.87
C ALA A 8 32.88 -50.99 5.41
N CYS A 9 32.72 -51.00 6.74
CA CYS A 9 31.74 -50.23 7.49
C CYS A 9 32.30 -48.84 7.84
N GLY A 10 31.45 -47.82 7.80
CA GLY A 10 31.66 -46.47 8.34
C GLY A 10 30.41 -45.67 7.98
N GLY A 11 29.63 -45.09 8.88
CA GLY A 11 30.01 -44.28 10.03
C GLY A 11 29.30 -42.94 9.82
N ALA A 12 28.29 -42.67 10.65
CA ALA A 12 27.43 -41.48 10.55
C ALA A 12 28.25 -40.18 10.64
N MET A 13 27.92 -39.21 9.78
CA MET A 13 28.22 -37.80 10.00
C MET A 13 26.98 -36.99 9.68
N THR A 14 26.25 -36.66 10.73
CA THR A 14 25.35 -35.52 10.80
C THR A 14 26.21 -34.26 10.84
N GLU A 15 26.36 -33.58 9.70
CA GLU A 15 26.83 -32.19 9.70
C GLU A 15 25.63 -31.27 9.50
N GLY A 16 25.08 -30.84 10.64
CA GLY A 16 24.33 -29.60 10.70
C GLY A 16 25.31 -28.45 10.50
N HIS A 17 25.23 -27.79 9.36
CA HIS A 17 25.74 -26.44 9.19
C HIS A 17 24.55 -25.51 9.07
N GLY A 18 24.35 -24.70 10.11
CA GLY A 18 23.36 -23.65 10.13
C GLY A 18 23.67 -22.62 9.07
N GLU A 19 22.84 -22.57 8.03
CA GLU A 19 22.74 -21.39 7.19
C GLU A 19 22.07 -20.29 8.00
N ARG A 20 22.93 -19.39 8.47
CA ARG A 20 22.64 -18.00 8.83
C ARG A 20 21.54 -17.46 7.91
N GLY A 21 20.32 -17.38 8.43
CA GLY A 21 19.15 -16.88 7.70
C GLY A 21 19.40 -15.48 7.18
N GLY A 22 19.77 -15.37 5.91
CA GLY A 22 19.63 -14.12 5.17
C GLY A 22 18.15 -13.80 5.14
N ASN A 23 17.79 -12.56 5.47
CA ASN A 23 16.44 -12.06 5.27
C ASN A 23 16.13 -12.21 3.77
N THR A 24 15.43 -13.28 3.40
CA THR A 24 14.97 -13.45 2.03
C THR A 24 13.82 -12.47 1.84
N THR A 25 13.92 -11.63 0.81
CA THR A 25 12.85 -10.70 0.48
C THR A 25 11.57 -11.50 0.25
N PRO A 26 10.44 -11.08 0.81
CA PRO A 26 9.22 -11.85 0.69
C PRO A 26 8.75 -11.87 -0.77
N VAL A 27 8.45 -13.08 -1.25
CA VAL A 27 8.04 -13.36 -2.62
C VAL A 27 6.77 -14.21 -2.61
N TRP A 28 5.75 -13.79 -3.35
CA TRP A 28 4.49 -14.51 -3.47
C TRP A 28 4.25 -14.96 -4.90
N LYS A 29 3.93 -16.26 -5.05
CA LYS A 29 3.51 -16.82 -6.33
C LYS A 29 2.07 -16.43 -6.61
N LEU A 30 1.81 -16.06 -7.86
CA LEU A 30 0.49 -15.67 -8.31
C LEU A 30 -0.03 -16.66 -9.34
N ARG A 31 -1.31 -16.97 -9.27
CA ARG A 31 -1.99 -17.77 -10.29
C ARG A 31 -2.17 -16.95 -11.57
N ARG A 32 -2.51 -15.67 -11.40
CA ARG A 32 -2.75 -14.75 -12.50
C ARG A 32 -2.59 -13.28 -12.10
N TYR A 33 -2.24 -12.48 -13.09
CA TYR A 33 -2.26 -11.02 -13.06
C TYR A 33 -3.18 -10.52 -14.17
N GLY A 34 -3.91 -9.43 -13.92
CA GLY A 34 -4.74 -8.79 -14.93
C GLY A 34 -4.55 -7.28 -14.91
N ARG A 35 -4.33 -6.67 -16.08
CA ARG A 35 -4.31 -5.21 -16.28
C ARG A 35 -5.57 -4.78 -17.04
N LEU A 36 -6.27 -3.77 -16.53
CA LEU A 36 -7.39 -3.18 -17.26
C LEU A 36 -6.86 -2.35 -18.45
N VAL A 37 -7.40 -2.61 -19.64
CA VAL A 37 -7.08 -1.88 -20.86
C VAL A 37 -8.09 -0.72 -21.01
N PRO A 38 -7.68 0.55 -20.91
CA PRO A 38 -8.63 1.67 -20.84
C PRO A 38 -9.54 1.82 -22.08
N ARG A 39 -9.01 1.52 -23.27
CA ARG A 39 -9.75 1.69 -24.54
C ARG A 39 -10.88 0.68 -24.71
N SER A 40 -10.62 -0.58 -24.37
CA SER A 40 -11.58 -1.68 -24.54
C SER A 40 -12.37 -2.00 -23.28
N GLN A 41 -11.99 -1.42 -22.12
CA GLN A 41 -12.52 -1.76 -20.80
C GLN A 41 -12.43 -3.27 -20.50
N SER A 42 -11.48 -3.97 -21.11
CA SER A 42 -11.25 -5.39 -20.95
C SER A 42 -9.97 -5.67 -20.16
N TRP A 43 -9.87 -6.86 -19.58
CA TRP A 43 -8.68 -7.28 -18.83
C TRP A 43 -7.68 -7.98 -19.76
N LYS A 44 -6.45 -7.46 -19.84
CA LYS A 44 -5.31 -8.22 -20.37
C LYS A 44 -4.79 -9.11 -19.24
N VAL A 45 -4.93 -10.43 -19.38
CA VAL A 45 -4.62 -11.41 -18.32
C VAL A 45 -3.34 -12.15 -18.66
N PHE A 46 -2.51 -12.36 -17.64
CA PHE A 46 -1.28 -13.13 -17.64
C PHE A 46 -1.45 -14.25 -16.61
N GLU A 47 -1.46 -15.49 -17.07
CA GLU A 47 -1.59 -16.66 -16.18
C GLU A 47 -0.24 -17.35 -16.04
N SER A 48 0.03 -17.86 -14.83
CA SER A 48 1.19 -18.69 -14.59
C SER A 48 1.02 -20.04 -15.27
N GLY A 49 2.08 -20.53 -15.90
CA GLY A 49 2.06 -21.84 -16.55
C GLY A 49 3.46 -22.28 -16.97
N GLU A 50 3.59 -23.55 -17.36
CA GLU A 50 4.88 -24.16 -17.70
C GLU A 50 5.58 -23.44 -18.85
N SER A 51 4.83 -23.04 -19.88
CA SER A 51 5.38 -22.35 -21.06
C SER A 51 5.54 -20.84 -20.87
N ALA A 52 4.66 -20.18 -20.11
CA ALA A 52 4.67 -18.73 -19.93
C ALA A 52 5.56 -18.29 -18.74
N GLY A 53 5.90 -19.23 -17.87
CA GLY A 53 6.60 -18.97 -16.62
C GLY A 53 5.66 -18.53 -15.49
N GLN A 54 6.23 -18.52 -14.28
CA GLN A 54 5.54 -18.12 -13.06
C GLN A 54 5.39 -16.60 -12.99
N VAL A 55 4.18 -16.14 -12.68
CA VAL A 55 3.92 -14.77 -12.25
C VAL A 55 4.23 -14.64 -10.77
N VAL A 56 5.01 -13.63 -10.42
CA VAL A 56 5.56 -13.42 -9.08
C VAL A 56 5.37 -11.98 -8.64
N LEU A 57 4.96 -11.80 -7.39
CA LEU A 57 4.95 -10.52 -6.68
C LEU A 57 6.08 -10.52 -5.65
N SER A 58 6.89 -9.46 -5.64
CA SER A 58 7.94 -9.24 -4.64
C SER A 58 7.84 -7.82 -4.10
N VAL A 59 8.04 -7.67 -2.78
CA VAL A 59 8.21 -6.37 -2.14
C VAL A 59 9.56 -6.35 -1.46
N LEU A 60 10.50 -5.60 -2.04
CA LEU A 60 11.86 -5.48 -1.54
C LEU A 60 11.89 -4.67 -0.24
N ASP A 61 12.94 -4.87 0.56
CA ASP A 61 13.14 -4.14 1.83
C ASP A 61 13.34 -2.64 1.63
N SER A 62 13.76 -2.23 0.44
CA SER A 62 13.81 -0.82 0.00
C SER A 62 12.43 -0.22 -0.31
N GLY A 63 11.35 -0.98 -0.15
CA GLY A 63 9.99 -0.55 -0.45
C GLY A 63 9.63 -0.59 -1.93
N HIS A 64 10.39 -1.30 -2.77
CA HIS A 64 10.04 -1.47 -4.18
C HIS A 64 9.06 -2.63 -4.37
N PHE A 65 7.92 -2.33 -5.00
CA PHE A 65 6.96 -3.30 -5.48
C PHE A 65 7.36 -3.75 -6.88
N LEU A 66 7.49 -5.06 -7.07
CA LEU A 66 7.82 -5.67 -8.35
C LEU A 66 6.83 -6.78 -8.66
N LEU A 67 6.28 -6.75 -9.87
CA LEU A 67 5.47 -7.82 -10.43
C LEU A 67 6.13 -8.29 -11.72
N SER A 68 6.53 -9.54 -11.80
CA SER A 68 7.23 -10.09 -12.96
C SER A 68 6.62 -11.41 -13.42
N GLN A 69 6.86 -11.76 -14.68
CA GLN A 69 6.64 -13.09 -15.22
C GLN A 69 7.92 -13.55 -15.90
N ALA A 70 8.49 -14.65 -15.42
CA ALA A 70 9.83 -15.09 -15.83
C ALA A 70 10.87 -13.95 -15.71
N GLN A 71 11.40 -13.46 -16.82
CA GLN A 71 12.39 -12.38 -16.88
C GLN A 71 11.77 -11.02 -17.22
N GLU A 72 10.47 -10.96 -17.50
CA GLU A 72 9.77 -9.73 -17.87
C GLU A 72 9.19 -9.05 -16.62
N LEU A 73 9.48 -7.75 -16.46
CA LEU A 73 8.87 -6.91 -15.43
C LEU A 73 7.53 -6.37 -15.94
N LEU A 74 6.43 -6.78 -15.31
CA LEU A 74 5.07 -6.38 -15.66
C LEU A 74 4.67 -5.07 -14.96
N GLU A 75 4.93 -4.94 -13.67
CA GLU A 75 4.77 -3.70 -12.90
C GLU A 75 6.00 -3.47 -12.01
N GLY A 76 6.42 -2.21 -11.87
CA GLY A 76 7.48 -1.83 -10.96
C GLY A 76 7.30 -0.40 -10.49
N PHE A 77 7.27 -0.17 -9.18
CA PHE A 77 7.20 1.16 -8.59
C PHE A 77 7.65 1.16 -7.13
N SER A 78 7.99 2.34 -6.62
CA SER A 78 8.27 2.53 -5.19
C SER A 78 6.96 2.58 -4.40
N LEU A 79 6.93 1.99 -3.21
CA LEU A 79 5.84 2.08 -2.25
C LEU A 79 5.98 3.27 -1.29
N ILE A 80 7.10 4.00 -1.35
CA ILE A 80 7.30 5.20 -0.55
C ILE A 80 6.22 6.23 -0.91
N ASN A 81 5.47 6.68 0.11
CA ASN A 81 4.30 7.55 -0.04
C ASN A 81 3.20 6.98 -0.97
N ALA A 82 3.11 5.65 -1.10
CA ALA A 82 2.12 4.99 -1.95
C ALA A 82 0.68 5.37 -1.63
N SER A 83 0.36 5.70 -0.38
CA SER A 83 -0.98 6.16 0.01
C SER A 83 -1.50 7.35 -0.80
N ASN A 84 -0.61 8.17 -1.36
CA ASN A 84 -0.97 9.36 -2.14
C ASN A 84 -1.45 9.01 -3.57
N PHE A 85 -1.01 7.87 -4.10
CA PHE A 85 -1.23 7.51 -5.50
C PHE A 85 -1.70 6.07 -5.73
N ILE A 86 -1.77 5.24 -4.69
CA ILE A 86 -2.21 3.84 -4.76
C ILE A 86 -3.35 3.61 -3.77
N LYS A 87 -4.42 2.99 -4.26
CA LYS A 87 -5.45 2.36 -3.44
C LYS A 87 -5.43 0.86 -3.66
N ALA A 88 -5.35 0.09 -2.59
CA ALA A 88 -5.38 -1.36 -2.63
C ALA A 88 -6.61 -1.91 -1.90
N GLN A 89 -7.22 -2.95 -2.48
CA GLN A 89 -8.39 -3.60 -1.92
C GLN A 89 -8.23 -5.12 -2.00
N ARG A 90 -8.46 -5.79 -0.88
CA ARG A 90 -8.46 -7.23 -0.77
C ARG A 90 -9.86 -7.80 -0.95
N ILE A 91 -9.95 -8.85 -1.76
CA ILE A 91 -11.14 -9.68 -1.96
C ILE A 91 -10.69 -11.15 -1.94
N SER A 92 -10.86 -11.84 -0.81
CA SER A 92 -10.38 -13.23 -0.64
C SER A 92 -8.85 -13.36 -0.85
N ASP A 93 -8.46 -14.02 -1.93
CA ASP A 93 -7.11 -14.33 -2.44
C ASP A 93 -6.71 -13.39 -3.59
N ILE A 94 -7.41 -12.26 -3.74
CA ILE A 94 -7.19 -11.26 -4.79
C ILE A 94 -6.86 -9.91 -4.15
N LEU A 95 -5.85 -9.24 -4.71
CA LEU A 95 -5.61 -7.82 -4.49
C LEU A 95 -5.93 -7.03 -5.76
N LEU A 96 -6.73 -5.99 -5.62
CA LEU A 96 -7.05 -5.02 -6.65
C LEU A 96 -6.32 -3.70 -6.33
N PHE A 97 -5.54 -3.22 -7.28
CA PHE A 97 -4.77 -1.98 -7.17
C PHE A 97 -5.31 -0.96 -8.16
N ARG A 98 -5.59 0.23 -7.65
CA ARG A 98 -5.77 1.45 -8.45
C ARG A 98 -4.58 2.34 -8.21
N VAL A 99 -3.83 2.60 -9.28
CA VAL A 99 -2.72 3.56 -9.27
C VAL A 99 -3.17 4.81 -10.02
N THR A 100 -2.96 5.98 -9.43
CA THR A 100 -3.33 7.28 -9.99
C THR A 100 -2.15 8.23 -9.91
N LEU A 101 -1.56 8.57 -11.06
CA LEU A 101 -0.41 9.46 -11.18
C LEU A 101 -0.73 10.55 -12.19
N LYS A 102 -0.55 11.83 -11.81
CA LYS A 102 -0.75 13.00 -12.69
C LYS A 102 -2.09 13.00 -13.46
N GLY A 103 -3.17 12.56 -12.81
CA GLY A 103 -4.51 12.48 -13.40
C GLY A 103 -4.77 11.22 -14.23
N GLU A 104 -3.76 10.42 -14.54
CA GLU A 104 -3.93 9.13 -15.20
C GLU A 104 -4.14 8.03 -14.17
N SER A 105 -5.15 7.17 -14.38
CA SER A 105 -5.40 6.02 -13.51
C SER A 105 -5.25 4.71 -14.28
N ARG A 106 -4.51 3.76 -13.71
CA ARG A 106 -4.47 2.37 -14.17
C ARG A 106 -4.96 1.43 -13.08
N LEU A 107 -5.68 0.40 -13.50
CA LEU A 107 -6.23 -0.61 -12.61
C LEU A 107 -5.60 -1.96 -12.96
N PHE A 108 -5.13 -2.67 -11.94
CA PHE A 108 -4.67 -4.03 -12.11
C PHE A 108 -5.04 -4.89 -10.91
N ARG A 109 -5.10 -6.20 -11.11
CA ARG A 109 -5.42 -7.18 -10.06
C ARG A 109 -4.46 -8.35 -10.10
N VAL A 110 -4.21 -8.93 -8.95
CA VAL A 110 -3.42 -10.16 -8.80
C VAL A 110 -4.23 -11.18 -8.02
N GLN A 111 -4.14 -12.45 -8.41
CA GLN A 111 -4.69 -13.57 -7.67
C GLN A 111 -3.55 -14.46 -7.18
N PHE A 112 -3.50 -14.70 -5.87
CA PHE A 112 -2.47 -15.49 -5.24
C PHE A 112 -2.63 -16.97 -5.60
N ASP A 113 -1.50 -17.66 -5.72
CA ASP A 113 -1.50 -19.10 -5.93
C ASP A 113 -1.40 -19.87 -4.60
N GLY A 114 -1.79 -21.13 -4.64
CA GLY A 114 -1.75 -22.05 -3.51
C GLY A 114 -2.28 -23.42 -3.92
N SER A 115 -1.88 -24.45 -3.19
CA SER A 115 -2.36 -25.83 -3.39
C SER A 115 -3.85 -25.97 -3.06
N SER A 116 -4.39 -25.03 -2.27
CA SER A 116 -5.80 -24.90 -1.96
C SER A 116 -6.23 -23.42 -1.93
N ARG A 117 -7.55 -23.18 -1.96
CA ARG A 117 -8.09 -21.82 -1.75
C ARG A 117 -7.67 -21.23 -0.41
N ALA A 118 -7.64 -22.03 0.66
CA ALA A 118 -7.23 -21.56 1.98
C ALA A 118 -5.76 -21.11 1.97
N GLU A 119 -4.88 -21.89 1.34
CA GLU A 119 -3.48 -21.53 1.21
C GLU A 119 -3.28 -20.25 0.37
N ALA A 120 -4.00 -20.11 -0.75
CA ALA A 120 -3.94 -18.89 -1.56
C ALA A 120 -4.41 -17.65 -0.78
N VAL A 121 -5.42 -17.80 0.10
CA VAL A 121 -5.88 -16.74 1.01
C VAL A 121 -4.80 -16.39 2.05
N GLU A 122 -4.06 -17.38 2.58
CA GLU A 122 -2.94 -17.13 3.50
C GLU A 122 -1.76 -16.43 2.81
N GLN A 123 -1.41 -16.82 1.58
CA GLN A 123 -0.42 -16.11 0.79
C GLN A 123 -0.82 -14.64 0.55
N CYS A 124 -2.10 -14.42 0.24
CA CYS A 124 -2.65 -13.07 0.13
C CYS A 124 -2.58 -12.30 1.46
N SER A 125 -2.92 -12.93 2.58
CA SER A 125 -2.80 -12.34 3.93
C SER A 125 -1.37 -11.91 4.23
N SER A 126 -0.39 -12.78 3.95
CA SER A 126 1.03 -12.48 4.14
C SER A 126 1.48 -11.27 3.31
N ALA A 127 1.07 -11.18 2.04
CA ALA A 127 1.36 -10.03 1.19
C ALA A 127 0.70 -8.75 1.69
N VAL A 128 -0.53 -8.84 2.20
CA VAL A 128 -1.25 -7.70 2.79
C VAL A 128 -0.49 -7.14 3.98
N LEU A 129 0.01 -8.01 4.87
CA LEU A 129 0.82 -7.57 6.02
C LEU A 129 2.05 -6.76 5.56
N ARG A 130 2.75 -7.23 4.52
CA ARG A 130 3.90 -6.49 3.98
C ARG A 130 3.51 -5.16 3.34
N LEU A 131 2.39 -5.11 2.62
CA LEU A 131 1.92 -3.89 1.96
C LEU A 131 1.39 -2.84 2.96
N GLN A 132 0.85 -3.29 4.10
CA GLN A 132 0.33 -2.42 5.15
C GLN A 132 1.40 -1.56 5.83
N GLU A 133 2.68 -1.91 5.69
CA GLU A 133 3.80 -1.05 6.10
C GLU A 133 3.89 0.24 5.27
N TYR A 134 3.29 0.28 4.07
CA TYR A 134 3.44 1.40 3.12
C TYR A 134 2.11 2.08 2.74
N LEU A 135 1.01 1.32 2.69
CA LEU A 135 -0.31 1.85 2.36
C LEU A 135 -1.45 1.09 3.04
N PRO A 136 -2.59 1.73 3.32
CA PRO A 136 -3.77 1.02 3.81
C PRO A 136 -4.31 0.09 2.72
N VAL A 137 -4.57 -1.17 3.10
CA VAL A 137 -5.25 -2.15 2.24
C VAL A 137 -6.66 -2.34 2.77
N GLY A 138 -7.66 -1.88 2.01
CA GLY A 138 -9.07 -2.05 2.39
C GLY A 138 -9.48 -3.52 2.27
N SER A 139 -10.32 -3.99 3.19
CA SER A 139 -11.02 -5.27 3.06
C SER A 139 -12.44 -5.02 2.53
N GLN A 140 -12.86 -5.76 1.51
CA GLN A 140 -14.30 -5.85 1.23
C GLN A 140 -14.95 -6.72 2.30
N PRO A 141 -16.01 -6.25 2.99
CA PRO A 141 -16.85 -7.15 3.74
C PRO A 141 -17.47 -8.14 2.74
N SER A 142 -17.35 -9.43 3.02
CA SER A 142 -18.05 -10.48 2.28
C SER A 142 -19.55 -10.39 2.57
N SER A 143 -20.20 -9.36 2.05
CA SER A 143 -21.64 -9.20 2.07
C SER A 143 -22.09 -9.03 0.63
N ALA A 144 -22.49 -10.15 0.02
CA ALA A 144 -23.48 -10.11 -1.03
C ALA A 144 -24.80 -9.63 -0.40
N ALA A 145 -25.01 -8.33 -0.35
CA ALA A 145 -26.33 -7.75 -0.19
C ALA A 145 -26.69 -7.07 -1.53
N PRO A 146 -27.86 -7.38 -2.14
CA PRO A 146 -28.28 -6.70 -3.35
C PRO A 146 -28.47 -5.22 -3.05
N ILE A 147 -28.05 -4.38 -4.00
CA ILE A 147 -28.39 -2.96 -4.05
C ILE A 147 -29.91 -2.85 -4.02
N GLN A 148 -30.50 -2.47 -2.88
CA GLN A 148 -31.87 -2.00 -2.83
C GLN A 148 -31.86 -0.48 -2.84
N LEU A 149 -32.37 0.04 -3.95
CA LEU A 149 -32.68 1.43 -4.20
C LEU A 149 -33.74 1.89 -3.18
N SER A 150 -33.45 3.02 -2.54
CA SER A 150 -34.30 3.92 -1.76
C SER A 150 -35.79 3.57 -1.60
N THR A 151 -36.26 3.51 -0.35
CA THR A 151 -37.54 4.10 0.08
C THR A 151 -37.58 4.19 1.61
N ALA A 152 -37.39 5.41 2.15
CA ALA A 152 -38.00 5.83 3.42
C ALA A 152 -39.40 6.43 3.07
N PRO A 153 -40.37 6.60 4.00
CA PRO A 153 -40.21 6.70 5.46
C PRO A 153 -41.30 5.98 6.30
N LYS A 154 -41.09 5.88 7.63
CA LYS A 154 -42.09 6.28 8.64
C LYS A 154 -41.48 6.36 10.04
N GLN A 155 -41.86 7.45 10.71
CA GLN A 155 -41.56 7.85 12.08
C GLN A 155 -42.17 6.87 13.09
N ASP A 156 -41.49 6.66 14.22
CA ASP A 156 -42.00 7.07 15.53
C ASP A 156 -40.90 6.93 16.60
N ALA A 157 -40.70 7.99 17.38
CA ALA A 157 -39.92 8.00 18.62
C ALA A 157 -40.84 7.62 19.81
N PRO A 158 -40.33 7.25 21.01
CA PRO A 158 -39.88 8.29 21.97
C PRO A 158 -38.74 7.92 22.96
N LEU A 159 -37.92 8.94 23.25
CA LEU A 159 -37.37 9.45 24.55
C LEU A 159 -36.82 8.54 25.67
N ALA A 160 -35.56 8.80 26.06
CA ALA A 160 -35.07 9.09 27.44
C ALA A 160 -33.54 9.42 27.42
N ALA A 161 -33.09 10.68 27.60
CA ALA A 161 -32.48 11.30 28.82
C ALA A 161 -31.31 10.48 29.45
N SER A 162 -30.07 10.94 29.72
CA SER A 162 -29.36 12.24 29.80
C SER A 162 -27.81 12.03 29.92
N PRO A 163 -26.93 13.06 29.77
CA PRO A 163 -25.43 13.02 29.87
C PRO A 163 -24.92 13.72 31.17
N PRO A 164 -23.69 14.32 31.34
CA PRO A 164 -22.34 14.26 30.71
C PRO A 164 -21.18 14.14 31.76
N GLN A 165 -19.87 14.32 31.42
CA GLN A 165 -18.81 15.16 32.09
C GLN A 165 -17.41 14.95 31.41
N HIS A 166 -16.91 15.90 30.61
CA HIS A 166 -15.91 16.95 30.92
C HIS A 166 -14.45 16.50 31.12
N LEU A 167 -13.55 16.90 30.19
CA LEU A 167 -12.20 17.39 30.49
C LEU A 167 -11.65 18.26 29.35
N LEU A 168 -11.59 19.56 29.63
CA LEU A 168 -10.98 20.65 28.86
C LEU A 168 -9.50 20.77 29.19
N VAL A 169 -8.65 21.07 28.19
CA VAL A 169 -7.39 21.83 28.37
C VAL A 169 -7.15 22.71 27.12
N PRO A 170 -6.63 23.96 27.24
CA PRO A 170 -7.05 25.08 26.40
C PRO A 170 -6.02 25.60 25.37
N SER A 171 -6.57 26.12 24.28
CA SER A 171 -6.28 27.36 23.53
C SER A 171 -4.85 27.92 23.45
N PHE A 172 -4.31 27.99 22.23
CA PHE A 172 -3.55 29.16 21.75
C PHE A 172 -4.43 29.99 20.81
N THR A 173 -4.22 31.30 20.87
CA THR A 173 -5.12 32.41 20.51
C THR A 173 -5.65 32.46 19.05
N PRO A 174 -6.91 32.88 18.82
CA PRO A 174 -7.52 32.99 17.49
C PRO A 174 -7.46 34.43 16.99
N ARG A 175 -6.73 34.72 15.91
CA ARG A 175 -6.97 35.94 15.15
C ARG A 175 -6.63 35.85 13.67
N THR A 176 -7.24 34.90 12.98
CA THR A 176 -7.75 35.02 11.60
C THR A 176 -8.25 33.65 11.18
N GLN A 177 -9.58 33.46 11.21
CA GLN A 177 -10.36 32.50 10.39
C GLN A 177 -11.81 32.41 10.90
N THR A 178 -12.47 33.55 11.04
CA THR A 178 -13.87 33.66 10.58
C THR A 178 -13.72 33.93 9.09
N HIS A 179 -14.17 33.12 8.14
CA HIS A 179 -15.51 32.58 7.95
C HIS A 179 -15.37 31.30 7.09
N PHE A 180 -16.06 30.20 7.41
CA PHE A 180 -16.88 29.42 6.45
C PHE A 180 -17.43 28.08 6.97
N LEU A 181 -17.07 27.60 8.16
CA LEU A 181 -17.63 26.35 8.69
C LEU A 181 -18.05 26.53 10.15
N GLY A 182 -19.28 26.10 10.44
CA GLY A 182 -19.98 26.34 11.69
C GLY A 182 -19.27 25.77 12.92
N GLU A 183 -19.72 26.24 14.08
CA GLU A 183 -19.34 25.83 15.44
C GLU A 183 -19.05 24.32 15.55
N GLY A 184 -17.77 23.98 15.57
CA GLY A 184 -17.25 22.65 15.82
C GLY A 184 -15.74 22.76 16.08
N ASP A 185 -15.24 22.02 17.06
CA ASP A 185 -13.82 22.02 17.45
C ASP A 185 -12.95 21.67 16.24
N LEU A 186 -12.14 22.63 15.77
CA LEU A 186 -11.35 22.50 14.55
C LEU A 186 -10.08 21.70 14.82
N SER A 187 -10.20 20.37 14.92
CA SER A 187 -9.03 19.51 14.80
C SER A 187 -8.66 19.39 13.32
N LEU A 188 -7.40 19.70 12.98
CA LEU A 188 -6.88 19.37 11.66
C LEU A 188 -7.06 17.87 11.40
N PRO A 189 -7.32 17.43 10.16
CA PRO A 189 -7.36 16.01 9.84
C PRO A 189 -6.07 15.31 10.30
N MET A 190 -6.18 14.08 10.82
CA MET A 190 -5.08 13.20 11.27
C MET A 190 -3.80 13.25 10.38
N ALA A 191 -3.96 13.42 9.07
CA ALA A 191 -2.87 13.57 8.11
C ALA A 191 -1.90 14.74 8.41
N TYR A 192 -2.38 15.80 9.06
CA TYR A 192 -1.60 17.00 9.38
C TYR A 192 -0.93 16.92 10.75
N HIS A 193 -1.27 15.95 11.60
CA HIS A 193 -0.67 15.79 12.93
C HIS A 193 0.75 15.19 12.89
N HIS A 194 1.18 14.66 11.74
CA HIS A 194 2.46 13.97 11.58
C HIS A 194 3.42 14.66 10.59
N LEU A 195 3.08 15.84 10.07
CA LEU A 195 3.88 16.58 9.08
C LEU A 195 4.86 17.60 9.71
N ALA A 196 5.21 17.43 10.98
CA ALA A 196 6.38 18.13 11.51
C ALA A 196 7.63 17.42 10.99
N LEU A 197 8.25 17.97 9.94
CA LEU A 197 9.62 17.58 9.57
C LEU A 197 10.47 17.66 10.85
N PRO A 198 11.18 16.58 11.25
CA PRO A 198 12.07 16.63 12.38
C PRO A 198 13.02 17.82 12.21
N HIS A 199 13.24 18.60 13.28
CA HIS A 199 14.04 19.84 13.26
C HIS A 199 15.50 19.66 12.78
N GLY A 200 15.93 18.44 12.40
CA GLY A 200 17.27 18.11 11.91
C GLY A 200 17.38 17.57 10.47
N ASP A 201 16.26 17.29 9.77
CA ASP A 201 16.31 16.57 8.46
C ASP A 201 16.12 17.47 7.22
N LEU A 202 16.18 18.78 7.40
CA LEU A 202 15.98 19.72 6.31
C LEU A 202 17.15 19.72 5.30
N GLU A 203 18.37 19.49 5.76
CA GLU A 203 19.56 19.52 4.90
C GLU A 203 19.56 18.42 3.81
N PRO A 204 19.31 17.14 4.12
CA PRO A 204 19.17 16.10 3.09
C PRO A 204 18.05 16.38 2.09
N PHE A 205 16.92 16.92 2.56
CA PHE A 205 15.79 17.28 1.72
C PHE A 205 16.12 18.43 0.77
N LEU A 206 16.75 19.50 1.28
CA LEU A 206 17.22 20.62 0.46
C LEU A 206 18.23 20.17 -0.59
N ARG A 207 19.16 19.27 -0.24
CA ARG A 207 20.09 18.68 -1.21
C ARG A 207 19.36 17.96 -2.34
N LEU A 208 18.32 17.18 -2.02
CA LEU A 208 17.50 16.50 -3.02
C LEU A 208 16.81 17.50 -3.96
N CYS A 209 16.25 18.58 -3.41
CA CYS A 209 15.61 19.63 -4.18
C CYS A 209 16.59 20.38 -5.11
N LEU A 210 17.83 20.58 -4.68
CA LEU A 210 18.86 21.25 -5.50
C LEU A 210 19.36 20.40 -6.67
N PHE A 211 19.03 19.11 -6.74
CA PHE A 211 19.24 18.30 -7.96
C PHE A 211 18.23 18.62 -9.07
N ASP A 212 17.11 19.27 -8.75
CA ASP A 212 16.15 19.74 -9.74
C ASP A 212 16.51 21.18 -10.17
N PRO A 213 16.88 21.41 -11.45
CA PRO A 213 17.27 22.73 -11.93
C PRO A 213 16.11 23.75 -11.91
N SER A 214 14.86 23.29 -11.82
CA SER A 214 13.68 24.17 -11.72
C SER A 214 13.37 24.63 -10.29
N PHE A 215 13.96 23.99 -9.29
CA PHE A 215 13.66 24.25 -7.88
C PHE A 215 13.94 25.69 -7.44
N PRO A 216 15.06 26.35 -7.80
CA PRO A 216 15.29 27.75 -7.41
C PRO A 216 14.20 28.72 -7.91
N ALA A 217 13.74 28.55 -9.15
CA ALA A 217 12.68 29.39 -9.72
C ALA A 217 11.33 29.17 -9.00
N PHE A 218 11.02 27.92 -8.65
CA PHE A 218 9.83 27.61 -7.86
C PHE A 218 9.87 28.23 -6.47
N VAL A 219 11.03 28.24 -5.79
CA VAL A 219 11.18 28.88 -4.48
C VAL A 219 10.94 30.39 -4.57
N GLU A 220 11.46 31.06 -5.60
CA GLU A 220 11.21 32.49 -5.82
C GLU A 220 9.71 32.79 -6.01
N GLU A 221 8.98 31.94 -6.74
CA GLU A 221 7.54 32.06 -6.93
C GLU A 221 6.78 31.91 -5.61
N VAL A 222 7.13 30.89 -4.81
CA VAL A 222 6.54 30.66 -3.48
C VAL A 222 6.81 31.84 -2.55
N GLU A 223 8.03 32.37 -2.51
CA GLU A 223 8.35 33.56 -1.73
C GLU A 223 7.54 34.78 -2.17
N GLY A 224 7.30 34.92 -3.48
CA GLY A 224 6.44 35.95 -4.05
C GLY A 224 5.01 35.86 -3.54
N GLU A 225 4.42 34.67 -3.58
CA GLU A 225 3.05 34.44 -3.09
C GLU A 225 2.94 34.62 -1.57
N LEU A 226 3.93 34.17 -0.79
CA LEU A 226 3.94 34.38 0.66
C LEU A 226 4.00 35.86 1.04
N LYS A 227 4.79 36.66 0.30
CA LYS A 227 4.83 38.12 0.50
C LYS A 227 3.51 38.80 0.17
N LYS A 228 2.72 38.27 -0.77
CA LYS A 228 1.37 38.78 -1.06
C LYS A 228 0.44 38.51 0.12
N LEU A 229 0.40 37.26 0.59
CA LEU A 229 -0.43 36.84 1.72
C LEU A 229 -0.07 37.54 3.04
N ALA A 230 1.21 37.84 3.26
CA ALA A 230 1.67 38.53 4.47
C ALA A 230 1.33 40.03 4.48
N ASN A 231 0.98 40.61 3.31
CA ASN A 231 0.66 42.02 3.14
C ASN A 231 -0.84 42.27 2.84
N GLU A 232 -1.67 41.23 2.86
CA GLU A 232 -3.14 41.30 2.93
C GLU A 232 -3.62 41.41 4.39
#